data_AF-A0A7J9AE48-F1
#
_entry.id   AF-A0A7J9AE48-F1
#
_cell.length_a   1.000
_cell.length_b   1.000
_cell.length_c   1.000
_cell.angle_alpha   90.00
_cell.angle_beta   90.00
_cell.angle_gamma   90.00
#
_symmetry.space_group_name_H-M   'P 1'
#
loop_
_entity.id
_entity.type
_entity.pdbx_description
1 polymer ?
#
loop_
_entity_poly.entity_id
_entity_poly.type
_entity_poly.pdbx_seq_one_letter_code
_entity_poly.pdbx_strand_id
1 'polypeptide(L)'
;MEGEGEEQTSIWNKETVPKVMKIVSTRLAQRDLISLLLLSPWIHRTLISYPSLWLSIDLREMNNAGDRLIAALSLPRYQHVKQISLEFAQDIDDDHLEVIKSKCLGSLQDLESLNLNGCQKISDKGIEAITSCCLKLKVFSIYWNVRYFQISLV
;
A
#
# COMPACT_ATOMS: atom_id res chain seq x y z
N MET A 1 28.19 19.68 31.46
CA MET A 1 26.90 19.00 31.62
C MET A 1 26.05 19.04 30.33
N GLU A 2 26.15 20.06 29.47
CA GLU A 2 25.41 20.08 28.18
C GLU A 2 25.91 19.04 27.15
N GLY A 3 27.22 18.76 27.09
CA GLY A 3 27.78 17.81 26.11
C GLY A 3 27.42 16.33 26.31
N GLU A 4 27.14 15.90 27.55
CA GLU A 4 26.77 14.48 27.82
C GLU A 4 25.35 14.15 27.35
N GLY A 5 24.43 15.11 27.40
CA GLY A 5 23.05 14.94 26.94
C GLY A 5 22.93 14.87 25.41
N GLU A 6 23.75 15.64 24.69
CA GLU A 6 23.82 15.59 23.23
C GLU A 6 24.40 14.26 22.72
N GLU A 7 25.42 13.75 23.40
CA GLU A 7 26.05 12.47 23.04
C GLU A 7 25.12 11.28 23.28
N GLN A 8 24.41 11.23 24.42
CA GLN A 8 23.39 10.20 24.67
C GLN A 8 22.24 10.25 23.66
N THR A 9 21.77 11.44 23.30
CA THR A 9 20.72 11.62 22.30
C THR A 9 21.19 11.17 20.90
N SER A 10 22.46 11.44 20.56
CA SER A 10 23.09 10.98 19.32
C SER A 10 23.18 9.46 19.25
N ILE A 11 23.63 8.79 20.32
CA ILE A 11 23.69 7.32 20.42
C ILE A 11 22.28 6.72 20.29
N TRP A 12 21.31 7.26 21.03
CA TRP A 12 19.93 6.80 20.95
C TRP A 12 19.38 6.83 19.52
N ASN A 13 19.58 7.95 18.82
CA ASN A 13 19.04 8.14 17.47
C ASN A 13 19.77 7.32 16.39
N LYS A 14 21.09 7.12 16.52
CA LYS A 14 21.90 6.41 15.52
C LYS A 14 21.92 4.90 15.70
N GLU A 15 21.75 4.43 16.93
CA GLU A 15 21.93 3.01 17.25
C GLU A 15 20.65 2.38 17.82
N THR A 16 20.09 2.97 18.87
CA THR A 16 18.93 2.38 19.56
C THR A 16 17.67 2.40 18.70
N VAL A 17 17.34 3.56 18.10
CA VAL A 17 16.14 3.70 17.25
C VAL A 17 16.14 2.69 16.10
N PRO A 18 17.20 2.55 15.27
CA PRO A 18 17.23 1.53 14.22
C PRO A 18 17.04 0.10 14.72
N LYS A 19 17.67 -0.28 15.84
CA LYS A 19 17.52 -1.62 16.43
C LYS A 19 16.08 -1.88 16.87
N VAL A 20 15.46 -0.92 17.55
CA VAL A 20 14.06 -1.01 17.98
C VAL A 20 13.12 -1.09 16.78
N MET A 21 13.30 -0.22 15.78
CA MET A 21 12.45 -0.21 14.58
C MET A 21 12.56 -1.49 13.77
N LYS A 22 13.74 -2.14 13.74
CA LYS A 22 13.91 -3.46 13.13
C LYS A 22 13.05 -4.52 13.83
N ILE A 23 12.92 -4.47 15.15
CA ILE A 23 12.08 -5.42 15.90
C ILE A 23 10.60 -5.09 15.69
N VAL A 24 10.22 -3.82 15.88
CA VAL A 24 8.84 -3.34 15.79
C VAL A 24 8.25 -3.57 14.39
N SER A 25 9.03 -3.37 13.33
CA SER A 25 8.59 -3.58 11.94
C SER A 25 8.22 -5.02 11.60
N THR A 26 8.65 -5.99 12.39
CA THR A 26 8.25 -7.40 12.22
C THR A 26 6.93 -7.75 12.91
N ARG A 27 6.41 -6.86 13.78
CA ARG A 27 5.26 -7.14 14.66
C ARG A 27 4.04 -6.29 14.38
N LEU A 28 4.23 -5.11 13.79
CA LEU A 28 3.15 -4.18 13.52
C LEU A 28 2.63 -4.33 12.09
N ALA A 29 1.34 -4.00 11.90
CA ALA A 29 0.78 -3.89 10.57
C ALA A 29 1.43 -2.72 9.82
N GLN A 30 1.46 -2.80 8.49
CA GLN A 30 2.03 -1.74 7.66
C GLN A 30 1.44 -0.36 7.98
N ARG A 31 0.12 -0.28 8.18
CA ARG A 31 -0.59 0.97 8.49
C ARG A 31 -0.05 1.64 9.75
N ASP A 32 0.25 0.86 10.78
CA ASP A 32 0.84 1.35 12.02
C ASP A 32 2.28 1.82 11.77
N LEU A 33 3.07 1.06 11.01
CA LEU A 33 4.45 1.45 10.67
C LEU A 33 4.52 2.74 9.85
N ILE A 34 3.60 2.93 8.90
CA ILE A 34 3.49 4.19 8.15
C ILE A 34 3.13 5.35 9.11
N SER A 35 2.24 5.13 10.08
CA SER A 35 1.89 6.15 11.06
C SER A 35 3.09 6.58 11.92
N LEU A 36 4.02 5.66 12.21
CA LEU A 36 5.27 5.98 12.93
C LEU A 36 6.21 6.91 12.14
N LEU A 37 6.11 6.96 10.80
CA LEU A 37 6.90 7.89 9.98
C LEU A 37 6.64 9.36 10.34
N LEU A 38 5.49 9.67 10.93
CA LEU A 38 5.08 11.03 11.29
C LEU A 38 5.57 11.47 12.68
N LEU A 39 6.10 10.56 13.49
CA LEU A 39 6.44 10.85 14.88
C LEU A 39 7.74 11.65 15.06
N SER A 40 8.76 11.38 14.24
CA SER A 40 10.01 12.15 14.28
C SER A 40 10.85 11.98 13.00
N PRO A 41 11.73 12.94 12.69
CA PRO A 41 12.63 12.85 11.54
C PRO A 41 13.56 11.63 11.57
N TRP A 42 13.96 11.17 12.75
CA TRP A 42 14.86 10.01 12.90
C TRP A 42 14.15 8.69 12.68
N ILE A 43 12.93 8.56 13.21
CA ILE A 43 12.07 7.40 12.94
C ILE A 43 11.74 7.36 11.45
N HIS A 44 11.40 8.50 10.86
CA HIS A 44 11.18 8.64 9.42
C HIS A 44 12.40 8.15 8.62
N ARG A 45 13.60 8.70 8.87
CA ARG A 45 14.84 8.29 8.18
C ARG A 45 15.15 6.81 8.34
N THR A 46 14.89 6.27 9.52
CA THR A 46 15.11 4.86 9.83
C THR A 46 14.15 4.00 9.02
N LEU A 47 12.85 4.17 9.22
CA LEU A 47 11.81 3.34 8.60
C LEU A 47 11.76 3.46 7.09
N ILE A 48 12.00 4.66 6.54
CA ILE A 48 11.88 4.89 5.09
C ILE A 48 12.86 4.04 4.28
N SER A 49 13.98 3.65 4.91
CA SER A 49 15.02 2.83 4.31
C SER A 49 14.70 1.33 4.31
N TYR A 50 13.69 0.86 5.06
CA TYR A 50 13.34 -0.55 5.13
C TYR A 50 12.50 -0.98 3.91
N PRO A 51 13.01 -1.83 3.02
CA PRO A 51 12.29 -2.22 1.81
C PRO A 51 11.00 -2.98 2.10
N SER A 52 11.00 -3.77 3.18
CA SER A 52 9.83 -4.56 3.61
C SER A 52 8.59 -3.70 3.90
N LEU A 53 8.79 -2.44 4.29
CA LEU A 53 7.71 -1.50 4.55
C LEU A 53 6.91 -1.16 3.28
N TRP A 54 7.51 -1.33 2.10
CA TRP A 54 6.94 -0.93 0.81
C TRP A 54 6.45 -2.12 -0.04
N LEU A 55 6.46 -3.33 0.52
CA LEU A 55 5.98 -4.54 -0.16
C LEU A 55 4.46 -4.71 -0.09
N SER A 56 3.78 -3.89 0.71
CA SER A 56 2.32 -3.91 0.85
C SER A 56 1.77 -2.53 0.48
N ILE A 57 0.50 -2.45 0.10
CA ILE A 57 -0.28 -1.22 0.07
C ILE A 57 -1.63 -1.56 0.68
N ASP A 58 -1.89 -1.03 1.87
CA ASP A 58 -3.15 -1.21 2.58
C ASP A 58 -3.98 0.07 2.51
N LEU A 59 -5.03 0.03 1.69
CA LEU A 59 -6.00 1.12 1.48
C LEU A 59 -7.41 0.69 1.88
N ARG A 60 -7.54 -0.29 2.79
CA ARG A 60 -8.83 -0.76 3.29
C ARG A 60 -9.67 0.37 3.86
N GLU A 61 -10.95 0.37 3.51
CA GLU A 61 -11.95 1.34 3.98
C GLU A 61 -11.58 2.82 3.70
N MET A 62 -10.63 3.07 2.80
CA MET A 62 -10.21 4.43 2.46
C MET A 62 -11.09 5.02 1.36
N ASN A 63 -11.36 6.32 1.48
CA ASN A 63 -11.98 7.12 0.41
C ASN A 63 -10.93 7.58 -0.61
N ASN A 64 -11.38 7.88 -1.82
CA ASN A 64 -10.51 8.24 -2.95
C ASN A 64 -9.42 7.19 -3.22
N ALA A 65 -9.79 5.92 -3.14
CA ALA A 65 -8.84 4.81 -3.15
C ALA A 65 -8.13 4.66 -4.51
N GLY A 66 -8.82 4.94 -5.62
CA GLY A 66 -8.24 4.88 -6.97
C GLY A 66 -7.06 5.83 -7.12
N ASP A 67 -7.27 7.12 -6.87
CA ASP A 67 -6.21 8.15 -6.89
C ASP A 67 -5.07 7.85 -5.92
N ARG A 68 -5.39 7.41 -4.69
CA ARG A 68 -4.38 7.04 -3.69
C ARG A 68 -3.51 5.89 -4.17
N LEU A 69 -4.12 4.89 -4.79
CA LEU A 69 -3.41 3.75 -5.33
C LEU A 69 -2.51 4.15 -6.49
N ILE A 70 -3.00 4.97 -7.43
CA ILE A 70 -2.19 5.51 -8.53
C ILE A 70 -1.01 6.31 -7.98
N ALA A 71 -1.26 7.22 -7.04
CA ALA A 71 -0.22 8.03 -6.42
C ALA A 71 0.83 7.15 -5.72
N ALA A 72 0.41 6.13 -4.96
CA ALA A 72 1.31 5.19 -4.30
C ALA A 72 2.15 4.41 -5.31
N LEU A 73 1.52 3.77 -6.30
CA LEU A 73 2.20 2.95 -7.31
C LEU A 73 3.13 3.76 -8.22
N SER A 74 2.93 5.07 -8.32
CA SER A 74 3.82 6.00 -9.04
C SER A 74 5.11 6.31 -8.26
N LEU A 75 5.19 6.00 -6.97
CA LEU A 75 6.39 6.26 -6.18
C LEU A 75 7.44 5.14 -6.38
N PRO A 76 8.73 5.48 -6.56
CA PRO A 76 9.80 4.48 -6.77
C PRO A 76 9.94 3.44 -5.66
N ARG A 77 9.53 3.76 -4.44
CA ARG A 77 9.59 2.84 -3.30
C ARG A 77 8.64 1.64 -3.42
N TYR A 78 7.58 1.75 -4.22
CA TYR A 78 6.57 0.71 -4.42
C TYR A 78 6.79 -0.11 -5.72
N GLN A 79 7.99 -0.06 -6.32
CA GLN A 79 8.29 -0.77 -7.57
C GLN A 79 8.25 -2.31 -7.46
N HIS A 80 8.19 -2.87 -6.24
CA HIS A 80 8.14 -4.30 -5.99
C HIS A 80 7.03 -4.66 -5.00
N VAL A 81 5.84 -4.05 -5.15
CA VAL A 81 4.72 -4.34 -4.25
C VAL A 81 4.28 -5.80 -4.45
N LYS A 82 4.08 -6.49 -3.34
CA LYS A 82 3.65 -7.90 -3.28
C LYS A 82 2.20 -8.05 -2.89
N GLN A 83 1.66 -7.10 -2.14
CA GLN A 83 0.31 -7.18 -1.59
C GLN A 83 -0.40 -5.83 -1.75
N ILE A 84 -1.60 -5.84 -2.32
CA ILE A 84 -2.49 -4.68 -2.35
C ILE A 84 -3.82 -5.10 -1.75
N SER A 85 -4.30 -4.33 -0.77
CA SER A 85 -5.63 -4.50 -0.20
C SER A 85 -6.43 -3.21 -0.35
N LEU A 86 -7.55 -3.32 -1.05
CA LEU A 86 -8.56 -2.28 -1.28
C LEU A 86 -9.91 -2.70 -0.71
N GLU A 87 -9.91 -3.66 0.22
CA GLU A 87 -11.15 -4.17 0.79
C GLU A 87 -12.00 -3.04 1.41
N PHE A 88 -13.26 -2.97 0.97
CA PHE A 88 -14.22 -1.92 1.30
C PHE A 88 -13.76 -0.49 0.99
N ALA A 89 -12.74 -0.32 0.13
CA ALA A 89 -12.28 0.99 -0.30
C ALA A 89 -13.29 1.65 -1.24
N GLN A 90 -13.43 2.97 -1.14
CA GLN A 90 -14.39 3.77 -1.90
C GLN A 90 -13.68 4.55 -3.01
N ASP A 91 -14.44 4.89 -4.06
CA ASP A 91 -13.96 5.70 -5.20
C ASP A 91 -12.75 5.08 -5.91
N ILE A 92 -12.91 3.82 -6.28
CA ILE A 92 -12.05 3.11 -7.24
C ILE A 92 -12.96 2.45 -8.27
N ASP A 93 -12.64 2.62 -9.55
CA ASP A 93 -13.41 2.12 -10.69
C ASP A 93 -12.48 1.67 -11.83
N ASP A 94 -13.08 1.26 -12.95
CA ASP A 94 -12.35 0.75 -14.12
C ASP A 94 -11.36 1.75 -14.72
N ASP A 95 -11.68 3.05 -14.72
CA ASP A 95 -10.81 4.08 -15.31
C ASP A 95 -9.50 4.18 -14.53
N HIS A 96 -9.56 4.10 -13.19
CA HIS A 96 -8.37 4.05 -12.36
C HIS A 96 -7.52 2.81 -12.66
N LEU A 97 -8.14 1.65 -12.85
CA LEU A 97 -7.43 0.40 -13.15
C LEU A 97 -6.76 0.43 -14.53
N GLU A 98 -7.38 1.07 -15.53
CA GLU A 98 -6.77 1.26 -16.86
C GLU A 98 -5.59 2.26 -16.81
N VAL A 99 -5.67 3.30 -15.97
CA VAL A 99 -4.53 4.19 -15.71
C VAL A 99 -3.38 3.42 -15.04
N ILE A 100 -3.68 2.56 -14.08
CA ILE A 100 -2.66 1.72 -13.41
C ILE A 100 -2.00 0.78 -14.43
N LYS A 101 -2.79 0.12 -15.28
CA LYS A 101 -2.28 -0.73 -16.36
C LYS A 101 -1.39 0.03 -17.35
N SER A 102 -1.68 1.28 -17.65
CA SER A 102 -0.89 2.06 -18.61
C SER A 102 0.36 2.72 -18.01
N LYS A 103 0.35 3.06 -16.70
CA LYS A 103 1.41 3.88 -16.08
C LYS A 103 2.22 3.17 -15.00
N CYS A 104 1.70 2.11 -14.40
CA CYS A 104 2.25 1.52 -13.17
C CYS A 104 2.63 0.04 -13.32
N LEU A 105 2.85 -0.44 -14.56
CA LEU A 105 3.18 -1.84 -14.85
C LEU A 105 4.37 -2.37 -14.05
N GLY A 106 5.44 -1.58 -13.92
CA GLY A 106 6.65 -1.98 -13.20
C GLY A 106 6.37 -2.37 -11.76
N SER A 107 5.53 -1.58 -11.07
CA SER A 107 5.18 -1.81 -9.67
C SER A 107 4.41 -3.11 -9.43
N LEU A 108 3.64 -3.59 -10.42
CA LEU A 108 2.75 -4.74 -10.26
C LEU A 108 3.36 -6.10 -10.68
N GLN A 109 4.56 -6.12 -11.25
CA GLN A 109 5.17 -7.36 -11.76
C GLN A 109 5.42 -8.41 -10.67
N ASP A 110 5.64 -7.95 -9.44
CA ASP A 110 5.87 -8.79 -8.26
C ASP A 110 4.63 -8.97 -7.39
N LEU A 111 3.46 -8.51 -7.84
CA LEU A 111 2.24 -8.60 -7.04
C LEU A 111 1.81 -10.05 -6.89
N GLU A 112 1.71 -10.51 -5.64
CA GLU A 112 1.34 -11.88 -5.28
C GLU A 112 -0.09 -11.96 -4.71
N SER A 113 -0.58 -10.88 -4.10
CA SER A 113 -1.92 -10.81 -3.50
C SER A 113 -2.64 -9.52 -3.84
N LEU A 114 -3.86 -9.64 -4.37
CA LEU A 114 -4.74 -8.51 -4.66
C LEU A 114 -6.13 -8.76 -4.03
N ASN A 115 -6.55 -7.86 -3.15
CA ASN A 115 -7.87 -7.90 -2.53
C ASN A 115 -8.69 -6.68 -2.98
N LEU A 116 -9.77 -6.95 -3.72
CA LEU A 116 -10.76 -5.98 -4.20
C LEU A 116 -12.14 -6.28 -3.60
N ASN A 117 -12.22 -6.91 -2.42
CA ASN A 117 -13.52 -7.19 -1.79
C ASN A 117 -14.30 -5.89 -1.56
N GLY A 118 -15.59 -5.86 -1.89
CA GLY A 118 -16.44 -4.70 -1.62
C GLY A 118 -16.21 -3.48 -2.51
N CYS A 119 -15.35 -3.55 -3.54
CA CYS A 119 -15.11 -2.46 -4.50
C CYS A 119 -16.20 -2.40 -5.59
N GLN A 120 -17.37 -1.84 -5.24
CA GLN A 120 -18.60 -1.94 -6.04
C GLN A 120 -18.58 -1.27 -7.43
N LYS A 121 -17.63 -0.38 -7.72
CA LYS A 121 -17.54 0.34 -9.02
C LYS A 121 -16.59 -0.33 -10.02
N ILE A 122 -16.04 -1.50 -9.70
CA ILE A 122 -15.13 -2.25 -10.58
C ILE A 122 -15.92 -3.32 -11.37
N SER A 123 -15.76 -3.32 -12.69
CA SER A 123 -16.36 -4.31 -13.59
C SER A 123 -15.36 -5.38 -14.05
N ASP A 124 -15.81 -6.32 -14.90
CA ASP A 124 -14.97 -7.39 -15.45
C ASP A 124 -13.85 -6.79 -16.31
N LYS A 125 -14.12 -5.64 -16.94
CA LYS A 125 -13.12 -4.88 -17.69
C LYS A 125 -12.00 -4.37 -16.78
N GLY A 126 -12.36 -3.78 -15.64
CA GLY A 126 -11.39 -3.34 -14.65
C GLY A 126 -10.59 -4.51 -14.07
N ILE A 127 -11.25 -5.64 -13.78
CA ILE A 127 -10.57 -6.87 -13.33
C ILE A 127 -9.58 -7.37 -14.38
N GLU A 128 -9.98 -7.46 -15.64
CA GLU A 128 -9.09 -7.85 -16.74
C GLU A 128 -7.90 -6.89 -16.86
N ALA A 129 -8.16 -5.57 -16.80
CA ALA A 129 -7.14 -4.55 -16.86
C ALA A 129 -6.06 -4.74 -15.78
N ILE A 130 -6.45 -4.85 -14.51
CA ILE A 130 -5.48 -4.95 -13.41
C ILE A 130 -4.78 -6.30 -13.38
N THR A 131 -5.50 -7.40 -13.60
CA THR A 131 -4.94 -8.76 -13.52
C THR A 131 -3.99 -9.08 -14.67
N SER A 132 -4.20 -8.50 -15.86
CA SER A 132 -3.29 -8.64 -17.00
C SER A 132 -1.85 -8.14 -16.71
N CYS A 133 -1.69 -7.28 -15.71
CA CYS A 133 -0.40 -6.70 -15.31
C CYS A 133 0.32 -7.53 -14.22
N CYS A 134 -0.40 -8.42 -13.54
CA CYS A 134 0.05 -9.07 -12.30
C CYS A 134 0.54 -10.50 -12.59
N LEU A 135 1.73 -10.63 -13.19
CA LEU A 135 2.25 -11.92 -13.68
C LEU A 135 2.54 -12.96 -12.58
N LYS A 136 2.67 -12.53 -11.33
CA LYS A 136 2.98 -13.39 -10.17
C LYS A 136 1.82 -13.54 -9.20
N LEU A 137 0.59 -13.16 -9.61
CA LEU A 137 -0.57 -13.18 -8.75
C LEU A 137 -0.90 -14.61 -8.30
N LYS A 138 -1.01 -14.81 -6.98
CA LYS A 138 -1.34 -16.11 -6.34
C LYS A 138 -2.67 -16.07 -5.60
N VAL A 139 -2.99 -14.92 -5.01
CA VAL A 139 -4.20 -14.71 -4.22
C VAL A 139 -4.97 -13.55 -4.83
N PHE A 140 -6.23 -13.80 -5.19
CA PHE A 140 -7.14 -12.81 -5.73
C PHE A 140 -8.49 -12.90 -5.02
N SER A 141 -8.95 -11.79 -4.43
CA SER A 141 -10.20 -11.73 -3.67
C SER A 141 -11.13 -10.66 -4.27
N ILE A 142 -12.34 -11.06 -4.63
CA ILE A 142 -13.37 -10.21 -5.26
C ILE A 142 -14.78 -10.44 -4.70
N TYR A 143 -14.89 -10.81 -3.43
CA TYR A 143 -16.18 -10.99 -2.77
C TYR A 143 -16.92 -9.65 -2.60
N TRP A 144 -18.26 -9.68 -2.61
CA TRP A 144 -19.13 -8.53 -2.35
C TRP A 144 -18.88 -7.29 -3.22
N ASN A 145 -18.38 -7.46 -4.45
CA ASN A 145 -18.33 -6.39 -5.45
C ASN A 145 -19.70 -6.07 -6.05
N VAL A 146 -20.77 -6.25 -5.25
CA VAL A 146 -22.17 -6.40 -5.67
C VAL A 146 -22.49 -5.50 -6.85
N ARG A 147 -22.53 -6.10 -8.04
CA ARG A 147 -23.28 -5.56 -9.16
C ARG A 147 -24.74 -5.67 -8.76
N TYR A 148 -25.30 -4.60 -8.22
CA TYR A 148 -26.73 -4.42 -8.40
C TYR A 148 -26.91 -4.34 -9.91
N PHE A 149 -27.39 -5.44 -10.49
CA PHE A 149 -28.02 -5.43 -11.79
C PHE A 149 -29.15 -4.40 -11.69
N GLN A 150 -28.85 -3.14 -12.00
CA GLN A 150 -29.85 -2.27 -12.58
C GLN A 150 -29.93 -2.66 -14.05
N ILE A 151 -30.40 -3.89 -14.30
CA ILE A 151 -31.18 -4.14 -15.51
C ILE A 151 -32.36 -3.21 -15.32
N SER A 152 -32.47 -2.23 -16.21
CA SER A 152 -33.58 -1.29 -16.29
C SER A 152 -34.90 -1.98 -15.95
N LEU A 153 -35.45 -1.69 -14.78
CA LEU A 153 -36.85 -1.92 -14.52
C LEU A 153 -37.56 -0.61 -14.87
N VAL A 154 -38.36 -0.75 -15.94
CA VAL A 154 -39.24 0.22 -16.62
C VAL A 154 -38.57 1.10 -17.66
#